data_AF-A0AAP1E302-F1
#
_entry.id   AF-A0AAP1E302-F1
#
_cell.length_a   1.000
_cell.length_b   1.000
_cell.length_c   1.000
_cell.angle_alpha   90.00
_cell.angle_beta   90.00
_cell.angle_gamma   90.00
#
_symmetry.space_group_name_H-M   'P 1'
#
loop_
_entity.id
_entity.type
_entity.pdbx_description
1 polymer ?
#
loop_
_entity_poly.entity_id
_entity_poly.type
_entity_poly.pdbx_seq_one_letter_code
_entity_poly.pdbx_strand_id
1 'polypeptide(L)'
;MKAVTYDTDSELAYIYVLPPKRNRNIRSEELKVNDCILLDIDQDGKIAGFECFGEAAHLCAPFTGKSRLYVKDSDGYHFRARHHAAVRSCYTVYGVTFCFSDGNYQEFAGFDLDGTMYHSAFLQRLTEK
;
A
#
# COMPACT_ATOMS: atom_id res chain seq x y z
N MET A 1 14.15 5.11 6.95
CA MET A 1 12.95 5.64 6.27
C MET A 1 11.74 4.86 6.79
N LYS A 2 10.59 5.53 6.93
CA LYS A 2 9.33 4.94 7.39
C LYS A 2 8.57 4.39 6.17
N ALA A 3 8.05 3.18 6.24
CA ALA A 3 7.23 2.59 5.18
C ALA A 3 5.78 3.11 5.21
N VAL A 4 5.32 3.47 6.41
CA VAL A 4 4.01 4.08 6.65
C VAL A 4 4.19 5.37 7.45
N THR A 5 3.50 6.42 7.03
CA THR A 5 3.25 7.63 7.83
C THR A 5 1.77 7.75 8.13
N TYR A 6 1.45 8.38 9.24
CA TYR A 6 0.08 8.68 9.62
C TYR A 6 0.04 10.11 10.16
N ASP A 7 -0.88 10.90 9.64
CA ASP A 7 -1.20 12.22 10.13
C ASP A 7 -2.47 12.13 10.97
N THR A 8 -2.32 12.44 12.26
CA THR A 8 -3.43 12.40 13.24
C THR A 8 -4.45 13.51 13.01
N ASP A 9 -4.05 14.65 12.47
CA ASP A 9 -4.96 15.80 12.31
C ASP A 9 -5.90 15.60 11.12
N SER A 10 -5.40 14.94 10.06
CA SER A 10 -6.16 14.63 8.84
C SER A 10 -6.67 13.19 8.75
N GLU A 11 -6.35 12.35 9.75
CA GLU A 11 -6.65 10.91 9.78
C GLU A 11 -6.25 10.19 8.48
N LEU A 12 -5.03 10.50 8.01
CA LEU A 12 -4.51 10.06 6.72
C LEU A 12 -3.31 9.14 6.94
N ALA A 13 -3.35 7.95 6.36
CA ALA A 13 -2.19 7.07 6.28
C ALA A 13 -1.57 7.13 4.88
N TYR A 14 -0.25 7.22 4.78
CA TYR A 14 0.47 7.08 3.52
C TYR A 14 1.35 5.84 3.56
N ILE A 15 1.28 5.01 2.53
CA ILE A 15 2.11 3.81 2.39
C ILE A 15 3.05 3.96 1.20
N TYR A 16 4.35 3.84 1.43
CA TYR A 16 5.39 3.94 0.39
C TYR A 16 5.67 2.57 -0.25
N VAL A 17 5.47 2.48 -1.57
CA VAL A 17 5.80 1.29 -2.39
C VAL A 17 7.12 1.48 -3.16
N LEU A 18 7.48 2.72 -3.47
CA LEU A 18 8.76 3.12 -4.05
C LEU A 18 9.51 4.09 -3.12
N PRO A 19 10.84 4.27 -3.30
CA PRO A 19 11.56 5.31 -2.59
C PRO A 19 10.94 6.69 -2.85
N PRO A 20 10.81 7.55 -1.82
CA PRO A 20 10.34 8.91 -2.01
C PRO A 20 11.40 9.63 -2.84
N LYS A 21 11.05 10.01 -4.07
CA LYS A 21 11.92 10.86 -4.89
C LYS A 21 11.60 12.29 -4.54
N ARG A 22 12.62 13.09 -4.20
CA ARG A 22 12.44 14.47 -3.72
C ARG A 22 11.75 15.40 -4.72
N ASN A 23 11.71 15.10 -6.02
CA ASN A 23 11.18 15.97 -7.07
C ASN A 23 10.67 15.17 -8.30
N ARG A 24 9.52 14.49 -8.22
CA ARG A 24 8.86 13.99 -9.44
C ARG A 24 7.39 14.35 -9.42
N ASN A 25 6.86 14.70 -10.59
CA ASN A 25 5.43 14.83 -10.83
C ASN A 25 4.78 13.49 -10.51
N ILE A 26 3.87 13.51 -9.54
CA ILE A 26 3.02 12.39 -9.17
C ILE A 26 1.62 12.75 -9.68
N ARG A 27 1.01 11.83 -10.42
CA ARG A 27 -0.41 11.92 -10.76
C ARG A 27 -1.16 11.12 -9.70
N SER A 28 -2.15 11.74 -9.07
CA SER A 28 -3.02 11.04 -8.13
C SER A 28 -4.31 10.59 -8.81
N GLU A 29 -4.78 9.39 -8.48
CA GLU A 29 -6.08 8.86 -8.93
C GLU A 29 -6.73 7.99 -7.86
N GLU A 30 -8.06 8.07 -7.73
CA GLU A 30 -8.81 7.22 -6.80
C GLU A 30 -8.76 5.76 -7.25
N LEU A 31 -8.65 4.83 -6.29
CA LEU A 31 -8.82 3.43 -6.58
C LEU A 31 -10.27 3.18 -7.00
N LYS A 32 -10.46 2.73 -8.24
CA LYS A 32 -11.79 2.60 -8.87
C LYS A 32 -12.86 1.87 -8.04
N VAL A 33 -12.45 0.96 -7.16
CA VAL A 33 -13.35 0.15 -6.33
C VAL A 33 -13.49 0.63 -4.89
N ASN A 34 -12.66 1.59 -4.46
CA ASN A 34 -12.64 2.12 -3.10
C ASN A 34 -12.11 3.57 -3.11
N ASP A 35 -12.97 4.53 -2.86
CA ASP A 35 -12.66 5.97 -2.83
C ASP A 35 -11.84 6.40 -1.60
N CYS A 36 -11.74 5.54 -0.59
CA CYS A 36 -10.89 5.75 0.58
C CYS A 36 -9.41 5.41 0.30
N ILE A 37 -9.04 5.08 -0.94
CA ILE A 37 -7.66 4.84 -1.35
C ILE A 37 -7.33 5.73 -2.56
N LEU A 38 -6.35 6.63 -2.40
CA LEU A 38 -5.85 7.49 -3.47
C LEU A 38 -4.43 7.08 -3.87
N LEU A 39 -4.26 6.71 -5.13
CA LEU A 39 -3.02 6.18 -5.68
C LEU A 39 -2.12 7.30 -6.16
N ASP A 40 -0.84 7.26 -5.78
CA ASP A 40 0.18 8.16 -6.29
C ASP A 40 0.99 7.45 -7.38
N ILE A 41 0.83 7.88 -8.63
CA ILE A 41 1.47 7.26 -9.79
C ILE A 41 2.65 8.11 -10.24
N ASP A 42 3.81 7.48 -10.37
CA ASP A 42 5.01 8.11 -10.89
C ASP A 42 5.02 8.20 -12.42
N GLN A 43 5.96 8.96 -12.95
CA GLN A 43 6.16 9.14 -14.40
C GLN A 43 6.38 7.85 -15.19
N ASP A 44 6.78 6.75 -14.53
CA ASP A 44 7.07 5.46 -15.15
C ASP A 44 5.81 4.56 -15.11
N GLY A 45 4.67 5.09 -14.68
CA GLY A 45 3.38 4.40 -14.62
C GLY A 45 3.25 3.45 -13.45
N LYS A 46 4.05 3.63 -12.39
CA LYS A 46 4.04 2.78 -11.18
C LYS A 46 3.47 3.53 -10.00
N ILE A 47 2.81 2.79 -9.11
CA ILE A 47 2.36 3.30 -7.82
C ILE A 47 3.61 3.57 -6.96
N ALA A 48 3.90 4.84 -6.71
CA ALA A 48 4.95 5.28 -5.79
C ALA A 48 4.55 5.05 -4.33
N GLY A 49 3.27 5.20 -4.06
CA GLY A 49 2.63 5.00 -2.78
C GLY A 49 1.15 5.26 -2.91
N PHE A 50 0.43 5.27 -1.80
CA PHE A 50 -0.98 5.62 -1.80
C PHE A 50 -1.41 6.12 -0.43
N GLU A 51 -2.40 6.99 -0.45
CA GLU A 51 -3.09 7.52 0.71
C GLU A 51 -4.28 6.63 1.03
N CYS A 52 -4.48 6.38 2.33
CA CYS A 52 -5.68 5.76 2.86
C CYS A 52 -6.41 6.77 3.75
N PHE A 53 -7.73 6.77 3.65
CA PHE A 53 -8.65 7.60 4.43
C PHE A 53 -9.61 6.72 5.24
N GLY A 54 -10.27 7.32 6.23
CA GLY A 54 -11.28 6.66 7.06
C GLY A 54 -10.76 5.38 7.72
N GLU A 55 -11.57 4.32 7.72
CA GLU A 55 -11.19 3.06 8.38
C GLU A 55 -9.92 2.44 7.79
N ALA A 56 -9.67 2.58 6.48
CA ALA A 56 -8.44 2.10 5.86
C ALA A 56 -7.20 2.80 6.45
N ALA A 57 -7.30 4.10 6.75
CA ALA A 57 -6.24 4.86 7.42
C ALA A 57 -6.00 4.35 8.85
N HIS A 58 -7.08 4.17 9.62
CA HIS A 58 -7.00 3.68 11.00
C HIS A 58 -6.39 2.28 11.08
N LEU A 59 -6.69 1.40 10.11
CA LEU A 59 -6.06 0.08 10.00
C LEU A 59 -4.55 0.16 9.75
N CYS A 60 -4.09 1.21 9.07
CA CYS A 60 -2.68 1.44 8.79
C CYS A 60 -1.94 2.17 9.92
N ALA A 61 -2.65 2.91 10.79
CA ALA A 61 -2.07 3.70 11.88
C ALA A 61 -1.11 2.91 12.81
N PRO A 62 -1.39 1.64 13.20
CA PRO A 62 -0.47 0.84 14.04
C PRO A 62 0.89 0.54 13.38
N PHE A 63 1.03 0.74 12.07
CA PHE A 63 2.25 0.52 11.32
C PHE A 63 3.10 1.79 11.14
N THR A 64 2.61 2.93 11.64
CA THR A 64 3.29 4.22 11.56
C THR A 64 4.69 4.16 12.14
N GLY A 65 5.67 4.65 11.38
CA GLY A 65 7.05 4.67 11.83
C GLY A 65 7.79 3.33 11.70
N LYS A 66 7.10 2.23 11.36
CA LYS A 66 7.76 0.97 11.04
C LYS A 66 8.57 1.12 9.76
N SER A 67 9.81 0.63 9.82
CA SER A 67 10.71 0.56 8.68
C SER A 67 10.64 -0.78 7.97
N ARG A 68 9.95 -1.78 8.54
CA ARG A 68 9.71 -3.08 7.93
C ARG A 68 8.22 -3.37 8.00
N LEU A 69 7.63 -3.51 6.83
CA LEU A 69 6.18 -3.62 6.62
C LEU A 69 5.84 -4.84 5.78
N TYR A 70 6.73 -5.18 4.85
CA TYR A 70 6.46 -6.20 3.85
C TYR A 70 6.92 -7.56 4.35
N VAL A 71 6.13 -8.57 4.05
CA VAL A 71 6.57 -9.97 4.08
C VAL A 71 6.94 -10.36 2.66
N LYS A 72 8.03 -11.12 2.51
CA LYS A 72 8.44 -11.69 1.22
C LYS A 72 8.29 -13.20 1.27
N ASP A 73 7.57 -13.77 0.33
CA ASP A 73 7.40 -15.21 0.14
C ASP A 73 7.71 -15.62 -1.32
N SER A 74 7.23 -16.79 -1.74
CA SER A 74 7.39 -17.28 -3.12
C SER A 74 6.64 -16.46 -4.15
N ASP A 75 5.57 -15.79 -3.73
CA ASP A 75 4.58 -15.16 -4.61
C ASP A 75 4.85 -13.64 -4.75
N GLY A 76 5.65 -13.07 -3.86
CA GLY A 76 6.20 -11.73 -4.01
C GLY A 76 6.41 -11.01 -2.68
N TYR A 77 6.12 -9.71 -2.69
CA TYR A 77 6.05 -8.90 -1.47
C TYR A 77 4.59 -8.60 -1.17
N HIS A 78 4.20 -8.77 0.08
CA HIS A 78 2.84 -8.48 0.51
C HIS A 78 2.82 -7.72 1.84
N PHE A 79 1.74 -6.98 2.04
CA PHE A 79 1.39 -6.37 3.32
C PHE A 79 -0.03 -6.81 3.69
N ARG A 80 -0.25 -7.11 4.97
CA ARG A 80 -1.58 -7.37 5.53
C ARG A 80 -1.77 -6.47 6.74
N ALA A 81 -2.81 -5.63 6.70
CA ALA A 81 -3.17 -4.79 7.84
C ALA A 81 -3.71 -5.63 9.01
N ARG A 82 -4.27 -6.81 8.72
CA ARG A 82 -4.74 -7.79 9.70
C ARG A 82 -4.23 -9.19 9.35
N HIS A 83 -3.42 -9.79 10.23
CA HIS A 83 -2.78 -11.11 9.99
C HIS A 83 -3.75 -12.28 9.74
N HIS A 84 -5.04 -12.15 10.11
CA HIS A 84 -6.04 -13.22 9.97
C HIS A 84 -7.30 -12.80 9.21
N ALA A 85 -7.28 -11.66 8.53
CA ALA A 85 -8.41 -11.29 7.68
C ALA A 85 -8.41 -12.17 6.43
N ALA A 86 -9.50 -12.92 6.22
CA ALA A 86 -9.70 -13.66 4.99
C ALA A 86 -9.86 -12.67 3.83
N VAL A 87 -9.03 -12.79 2.79
CA VAL A 87 -9.18 -12.01 1.57
C VAL A 87 -10.38 -12.55 0.81
N ARG A 88 -11.38 -11.69 0.56
CA ARG A 88 -12.63 -12.04 -0.12
C ARG A 88 -12.75 -11.42 -1.51
N SER A 89 -12.10 -10.27 -1.72
CA SER A 89 -12.04 -9.64 -3.03
C SER A 89 -10.67 -8.99 -3.24
N CYS A 90 -10.28 -8.86 -4.50
CA CYS A 90 -9.03 -8.26 -4.92
C CYS A 90 -9.25 -7.36 -6.13
N TYR A 91 -8.50 -6.27 -6.21
CA TYR A 91 -8.45 -5.41 -7.39
C TYR A 91 -7.01 -5.09 -7.76
N THR A 92 -6.60 -5.50 -8.96
CA THR A 92 -5.23 -5.32 -9.45
C THR A 92 -5.15 -4.12 -10.38
N VAL A 93 -4.21 -3.21 -10.10
CA VAL A 93 -3.93 -2.04 -10.93
C VAL A 93 -2.46 -1.65 -10.81
N TYR A 94 -1.82 -1.31 -11.93
CA TYR A 94 -0.39 -0.97 -12.03
C TYR A 94 0.55 -1.90 -11.27
N GLY A 95 0.27 -3.20 -11.23
CA GLY A 95 1.10 -4.20 -10.54
C GLY A 95 0.97 -4.22 -9.02
N VAL A 96 -0.04 -3.57 -8.46
CA VAL A 96 -0.46 -3.71 -7.05
C VAL A 96 -1.83 -4.37 -7.02
N THR A 97 -1.97 -5.43 -6.24
CA THR A 97 -3.25 -6.09 -5.98
C THR A 97 -3.74 -5.68 -4.61
N PHE A 98 -4.76 -4.81 -4.56
CA PHE A 98 -5.41 -4.42 -3.32
C PHE A 98 -6.36 -5.53 -2.86
N CYS A 99 -6.25 -5.94 -1.60
CA CYS A 99 -7.01 -7.03 -1.01
C CYS A 99 -8.00 -6.49 0.02
N PHE A 100 -9.21 -7.04 0.04
CA PHE A 100 -10.27 -6.64 0.96
C PHE A 100 -10.90 -7.85 1.64
N SER A 101 -11.38 -7.67 2.87
CA SER A 101 -12.04 -8.74 3.65
C SER A 101 -13.53 -8.87 3.41
N ASP A 102 -14.08 -8.04 2.52
CA ASP A 102 -15.46 -8.06 2.08
C ASP A 102 -15.56 -8.22 0.54
N GLY A 103 -16.78 -8.39 0.04
CA GLY A 103 -17.05 -8.53 -1.40
C GLY A 103 -17.26 -7.20 -2.14
N ASN A 104 -17.38 -6.08 -1.40
CA ASN A 104 -17.70 -4.76 -1.94
C ASN A 104 -16.50 -3.80 -1.86
N TYR A 105 -15.30 -4.34 -1.60
CA TYR A 105 -14.04 -3.60 -1.54
C TYR A 105 -14.02 -2.49 -0.48
N GLN A 106 -14.79 -2.59 0.62
CA GLN A 106 -14.84 -1.56 1.66
C GLN A 106 -13.90 -1.83 2.83
N GLU A 107 -13.60 -3.09 3.12
CA GLU A 107 -12.79 -3.48 4.26
C GLU A 107 -11.35 -3.79 3.82
N PHE A 108 -10.49 -2.77 3.82
CA PHE A 108 -9.09 -2.94 3.40
C PHE A 108 -8.35 -3.99 4.25
N ALA A 109 -7.82 -5.03 3.59
CA ALA A 109 -7.09 -6.12 4.25
C ALA A 109 -5.57 -6.05 4.00
N GLY A 110 -5.14 -5.32 2.97
CA GLY A 110 -3.73 -5.18 2.61
C GLY A 110 -3.54 -5.18 1.09
N PHE A 111 -2.34 -5.51 0.64
CA PHE A 111 -2.02 -5.56 -0.78
C PHE A 111 -0.84 -6.47 -1.09
N ASP A 112 -0.79 -6.92 -2.35
CA ASP A 112 0.31 -7.68 -2.93
C ASP A 112 0.99 -6.86 -4.02
N LEU A 113 2.32 -7.04 -4.15
CA LEU A 113 3.13 -6.39 -5.16
C LEU A 113 3.60 -7.42 -6.18
N ASP A 114 3.36 -7.13 -7.46
CA ASP A 114 3.91 -7.92 -8.56
C ASP A 114 5.44 -7.82 -8.52
N GLY A 115 6.09 -8.94 -8.21
CA GLY A 115 7.55 -9.06 -8.12
C GLY A 115 8.28 -8.84 -9.45
N THR A 116 7.59 -8.78 -10.58
CA THR A 116 8.18 -8.40 -11.88
C THR A 116 8.16 -6.88 -12.10
N MET A 117 7.16 -6.20 -11.56
CA MET A 117 7.01 -4.74 -11.66
C MET A 117 7.70 -3.99 -10.51
N TYR A 118 7.68 -4.57 -9.32
CA TYR A 118 8.17 -3.98 -8.07
C TYR A 118 9.21 -4.88 -7.42
N HIS A 119 10.38 -4.99 -8.04
CA HIS A 119 11.55 -5.58 -7.39
C HIS A 119 12.71 -4.61 -7.31
N SER A 120 12.52 -3.56 -6.51
CA SER A 120 13.60 -2.64 -6.20
C SER A 120 14.28 -3.03 -4.90
N ALA A 121 15.58 -2.74 -4.78
CA ALA A 121 16.35 -2.89 -3.54
C ALA A 121 15.73 -2.12 -2.35
N PHE A 122 14.76 -1.25 -2.62
CA PHE A 122 13.96 -0.53 -1.63
C PHE A 122 13.02 -1.46 -0.85
N LEU A 123 12.18 -2.24 -1.52
CA LEU A 123 11.21 -3.13 -0.86
C LEU A 123 11.92 -4.19 -0.02
N GLN A 124 13.07 -4.69 -0.48
CA GLN A 124 13.91 -5.62 0.27
C GLN A 124 14.41 -5.02 1.60
N ARG A 125 14.67 -3.71 1.66
CA ARG A 125 15.06 -3.04 2.92
C ARG A 125 13.89 -2.88 3.88
N LEU A 126 12.67 -2.93 3.35
CA LEU A 126 11.41 -2.80 4.09
C LEU A 126 10.76 -4.16 4.38
N THR A 127 11.45 -5.27 4.10
CA THR A 127 10.97 -6.62 4.42
C THR A 127 11.28 -6.99 5.87
N GLU A 128 10.37 -7.68 6.55
CA GLU A 128 10.64 -8.33 7.84
C GLU A 128 11.83 -9.30 7.73
N LYS A 129 12.59 -9.47 8.82
CA LYS A 129 13.76 -10.37 8.88
C LYS A 129 13.34 -11.71 9.45
#